data_AF-X1U8B6-F1
#
_entry.id   AF-X1U8B6-F1
#
_cell.length_a   1.000
_cell.length_b   1.000
_cell.length_c   1.000
_cell.angle_alpha   90.00
_cell.angle_beta   90.00
_cell.angle_gamma   90.00
#
_symmetry.space_group_name_H-M   'P 1'
#
loop_
_entity.id
_entity.type
_entity.pdbx_description
1 polymer ?
#
loop_
_entity_poly.entity_id
_entity_poly.type
_entity_poly.pdbx_seq_one_letter_code
_entity_poly.pdbx_strand_id
1 'polypeptide(L)'
;MDALLDNRKIAERSQILDTLNLENKQYLVATVHRASNTDDRHNLEGIVDAFCELGEKIVFPLHPRTEKSLKKYGLYDRLVGKVKLTEPLGYLDFLQLLSRARRVLTDSGGIQKEAYILGVPCITLRDNTEWVETVENGWNMLVGVDKARIVKTAKEFEPGGEQRNIFGQGACKRISAAIGRN
;
A
#
# COMPACT_ATOMS: atom_id res chain seq x y z
N MET A 1 10.27 11.03 8.67
CA MET A 1 11.04 10.58 7.50
C MET A 1 12.29 9.86 7.98
N ASP A 2 13.12 10.49 8.82
CA ASP A 2 14.32 9.88 9.43
C ASP A 2 14.04 8.50 10.03
N ALA A 3 13.04 8.37 10.90
CA ALA A 3 12.67 7.08 11.51
C ALA A 3 12.25 6.00 10.48
N LEU A 4 11.60 6.36 9.37
CA LEU A 4 11.23 5.38 8.34
C LEU A 4 12.46 4.93 7.55
N LEU A 5 13.36 5.87 7.19
CA LEU A 5 14.59 5.55 6.48
C LEU A 5 15.57 4.75 7.36
N ASP A 6 15.59 5.02 8.67
CA ASP A 6 16.35 4.23 9.64
C ASP A 6 15.75 2.83 9.78
N ASN A 7 14.43 2.74 9.94
CA ASN A 7 13.73 1.46 9.98
C ASN A 7 13.87 0.68 8.67
N ARG A 8 13.99 1.35 7.51
CA ARG A 8 14.25 0.70 6.22
C ARG A 8 15.57 -0.07 6.24
N LYS A 9 16.65 0.52 6.78
CA LYS A 9 17.95 -0.17 6.91
C LYS A 9 17.87 -1.40 7.80
N ILE A 10 17.02 -1.36 8.82
CA ILE A 10 16.77 -2.50 9.70
C ILE A 10 15.92 -3.56 8.97
N ALA A 11 14.87 -3.11 8.26
CA ALA A 11 13.97 -3.94 7.48
C ALA A 11 14.67 -4.70 6.35
N GLU A 12 15.78 -4.19 5.80
CA GLU A 12 16.59 -4.91 4.81
C GLU A 12 17.11 -6.27 5.30
N ARG A 13 17.13 -6.51 6.61
CA ARG A 13 17.49 -7.81 7.22
C ARG A 13 16.31 -8.78 7.33
N SER A 14 15.09 -8.34 7.03
CA SER A 14 13.91 -9.20 7.04
C SER A 14 13.98 -10.24 5.92
N GLN A 15 13.65 -11.49 6.26
CA GLN A 15 13.58 -12.61 5.33
C GLN A 15 12.18 -12.79 4.72
N ILE A 16 11.33 -11.75 4.78
CA ILE A 16 9.93 -11.86 4.33
C ILE A 16 9.80 -12.19 2.85
N LEU A 17 10.69 -11.68 1.99
CA LEU A 17 10.68 -12.00 0.56
C LEU A 17 10.97 -13.49 0.33
N ASP A 18 11.97 -14.04 1.02
CA ASP A 18 12.32 -15.47 0.93
C ASP A 18 11.20 -16.35 1.48
N THR A 19 10.68 -16.00 2.66
CA THR A 19 9.53 -16.67 3.30
C THR A 19 8.32 -16.74 2.37
N LEU A 20 8.07 -15.67 1.61
CA LEU A 20 6.93 -15.59 0.70
C LEU A 20 7.27 -16.02 -0.74
N ASN A 21 8.51 -16.40 -1.03
CA ASN A 21 9.04 -16.71 -2.36
C ASN A 21 8.77 -15.58 -3.39
N LEU A 22 9.28 -14.39 -3.07
CA LEU A 22 9.09 -13.15 -3.82
C LEU A 22 10.41 -12.61 -4.33
N GLU A 23 10.36 -12.10 -5.56
CA GLU A 23 11.49 -11.41 -6.18
C GLU A 23 11.24 -9.90 -6.22
N ASN A 24 12.31 -9.12 -6.12
CA ASN A 24 12.26 -7.67 -6.13
C ASN A 24 11.57 -7.13 -7.39
N LYS A 25 10.59 -6.24 -7.22
CA LYS A 25 9.79 -5.61 -8.28
C LYS A 25 8.98 -6.58 -9.16
N GLN A 26 8.76 -7.83 -8.72
CA GLN A 26 7.96 -8.85 -9.42
C GLN A 26 6.59 -9.13 -8.76
N TYR A 27 6.14 -8.26 -7.85
CA TYR A 27 4.85 -8.40 -7.17
C TYR A 27 4.26 -7.04 -6.80
N LEU A 28 2.95 -7.04 -6.56
CA LEU A 28 2.20 -5.94 -5.99
C LEU A 28 1.96 -6.19 -4.50
N VAL A 29 1.86 -5.12 -3.72
CA VAL A 29 1.38 -5.18 -2.34
C VAL A 29 -0.01 -4.57 -2.26
N ALA A 30 -0.93 -5.21 -1.56
CA ALA A 30 -2.26 -4.68 -1.31
C ALA A 30 -2.48 -4.43 0.18
N THR A 31 -3.15 -3.33 0.52
CA THR A 31 -3.70 -3.11 1.87
C THR A 31 -5.08 -2.48 1.75
N VAL A 32 -6.08 -3.11 2.35
CA VAL A 32 -7.46 -2.60 2.42
C VAL A 32 -7.90 -2.77 3.85
N HIS A 33 -8.33 -1.70 4.52
CA HIS A 33 -8.85 -1.77 5.90
C HIS A 33 -9.76 -0.61 6.28
N ARG A 34 -9.98 0.38 5.42
CA ARG A 34 -10.86 1.51 5.75
C ARG A 34 -12.32 1.05 5.77
N ALA A 35 -13.09 1.61 6.69
CA ALA A 35 -14.52 1.31 6.85
C ALA A 35 -15.29 1.57 5.55
N SER A 36 -14.98 2.66 4.83
CA SER A 36 -15.62 3.01 3.55
C SER A 36 -15.51 1.92 2.48
N ASN A 37 -14.43 1.12 2.51
CA ASN A 37 -14.24 0.01 1.57
C ASN A 37 -14.70 -1.31 2.16
N THR A 38 -14.47 -1.55 3.46
CA THR A 38 -14.73 -2.86 4.09
C THR A 38 -16.17 -3.04 4.54
N ASP A 39 -16.86 -1.99 4.95
CA ASP A 39 -18.26 -2.08 5.40
C ASP A 39 -19.25 -2.08 4.24
N ASP A 40 -18.85 -1.54 3.09
CA ASP A 40 -19.65 -1.53 1.89
C ASP A 40 -19.33 -2.76 1.01
N ARG A 41 -20.35 -3.58 0.74
CA ARG A 41 -20.19 -4.79 -0.07
C ARG A 41 -19.75 -4.49 -1.50
N HIS A 42 -20.34 -3.47 -2.12
CA HIS A 42 -20.08 -3.14 -3.52
C HIS A 42 -18.64 -2.66 -3.71
N ASN A 43 -18.15 -1.83 -2.78
CA ASN A 43 -16.77 -1.34 -2.80
C ASN A 43 -15.77 -2.48 -2.61
N LEU A 44 -15.99 -3.35 -1.61
CA LEU A 44 -15.09 -4.48 -1.39
C LEU A 44 -15.11 -5.47 -2.55
N GLU A 45 -16.29 -5.71 -3.14
CA GLU A 45 -16.45 -6.57 -4.31
C GLU A 45 -15.71 -6.01 -5.54
N GLY A 46 -15.81 -4.72 -5.83
CA GLY A 46 -15.06 -4.09 -6.91
C GLY A 46 -13.54 -4.25 -6.77
N ILE A 47 -13.02 -4.12 -5.55
CA ILE A 47 -11.60 -4.35 -5.25
C ILE A 47 -11.22 -5.83 -5.44
N VAL A 48 -12.03 -6.76 -4.92
CA VAL A 48 -11.79 -8.21 -5.05
C VAL A 48 -11.79 -8.63 -6.51
N ASP A 49 -12.75 -8.12 -7.29
CA ASP A 49 -12.86 -8.39 -8.72
C ASP A 49 -11.62 -7.91 -9.47
N ALA A 50 -11.12 -6.73 -9.13
CA ALA A 50 -9.90 -6.20 -9.73
C ALA A 50 -8.69 -7.06 -9.40
N PHE A 51 -8.54 -7.48 -8.14
CA PHE A 51 -7.44 -8.33 -7.70
C PHE A 51 -7.47 -9.69 -8.40
N CYS A 52 -8.66 -10.26 -8.61
CA CYS A 52 -8.82 -11.52 -9.33
C CYS A 52 -8.51 -11.39 -10.84
N GLU A 53 -8.76 -10.23 -11.44
CA GLU A 53 -8.54 -9.99 -12.88
C GLU A 53 -7.10 -9.59 -13.23
N LEU A 54 -6.35 -9.01 -12.29
CA LEU A 54 -5.01 -8.50 -12.58
C LEU A 54 -4.08 -9.58 -13.15
N GLY A 55 -4.20 -10.82 -12.68
CA GLY A 55 -3.35 -11.92 -13.11
C GLY A 55 -1.88 -11.76 -12.68
N GLU A 56 -1.61 -10.82 -11.78
CA GLU A 56 -0.28 -10.54 -11.23
C GLU A 56 -0.14 -11.10 -9.82
N LYS A 57 1.11 -11.30 -9.37
CA LYS A 57 1.38 -11.73 -8.00
C LYS A 57 1.08 -10.57 -7.05
N ILE A 58 -0.06 -10.63 -6.35
CA ILE A 58 -0.44 -9.67 -5.31
C ILE A 58 -0.21 -10.31 -3.95
N VAL A 59 0.54 -9.63 -3.08
CA VAL A 59 0.70 -9.99 -1.67
C VAL A 59 -0.24 -9.12 -0.85
N PHE A 60 -1.17 -9.75 -0.13
CA PHE A 60 -2.22 -9.05 0.60
C PHE A 60 -2.22 -9.49 2.07
N PRO A 61 -1.48 -8.79 2.94
CA PRO A 61 -1.60 -8.93 4.39
C PRO A 61 -3.01 -8.55 4.83
N LEU A 62 -3.78 -9.55 5.26
CA LEU A 62 -5.18 -9.39 5.60
C LEU A 62 -5.34 -8.76 6.97
N HIS A 63 -5.80 -7.52 7.00
CA HIS A 63 -6.25 -6.92 8.25
C HIS A 63 -7.48 -7.68 8.79
N PRO A 64 -7.60 -7.95 10.12
CA PRO A 64 -8.71 -8.76 10.67
C PRO A 64 -10.11 -8.23 10.31
N ARG A 65 -10.24 -6.90 10.23
CA ARG A 65 -11.48 -6.24 9.77
C ARG A 65 -11.87 -6.66 8.35
N THR A 66 -10.90 -6.65 7.45
CA THR A 66 -11.09 -6.93 6.02
C THR A 66 -11.39 -8.40 5.83
N GLU A 67 -10.67 -9.27 6.53
CA GLU A 67 -10.96 -10.70 6.55
C GLU A 67 -12.41 -10.98 7.00
N LYS A 68 -12.85 -10.38 8.11
CA LYS A 68 -14.23 -10.50 8.60
C LYS A 68 -15.25 -10.07 7.55
N SER A 69 -14.96 -8.97 6.85
CA SER A 69 -15.87 -8.41 5.82
C SER A 69 -15.90 -9.27 4.56
N LEU A 70 -14.75 -9.77 4.12
CA LEU A 70 -14.64 -10.72 3.00
C LEU A 70 -15.43 -11.99 3.27
N LYS A 71 -15.32 -12.56 4.49
CA LYS A 71 -16.10 -13.75 4.88
C LYS A 71 -17.60 -13.43 4.96
N LYS A 72 -17.97 -12.30 5.59
CA LYS A 72 -19.36 -11.83 5.70
C LYS A 72 -20.05 -11.72 4.33
N TYR A 73 -19.33 -11.25 3.31
CA TYR A 73 -19.88 -11.04 1.96
C TYR A 73 -19.67 -12.21 1.01
N GLY A 74 -19.08 -13.33 1.46
CA GLY A 74 -18.80 -14.48 0.59
C GLY A 74 -17.75 -14.20 -0.48
N LEU A 75 -16.85 -13.25 -0.23
CA LEU A 75 -15.81 -12.81 -1.17
C LEU A 75 -14.44 -13.46 -0.90
N TYR A 76 -14.22 -14.02 0.29
CA TYR A 76 -12.92 -14.55 0.71
C TYR A 76 -12.40 -15.64 -0.24
N ASP A 77 -13.22 -16.63 -0.55
CA ASP A 77 -12.82 -17.78 -1.39
C ASP A 77 -12.46 -17.39 -2.82
N ARG A 78 -12.95 -16.24 -3.31
CA ARG A 78 -12.62 -15.72 -4.64
C ARG A 78 -11.16 -15.29 -4.74
N LEU A 79 -10.57 -14.85 -3.62
CA LEU A 79 -9.18 -14.41 -3.55
C LEU A 79 -8.20 -15.58 -3.42
N VAL A 80 -8.65 -16.72 -2.89
CA VAL A 80 -7.81 -17.90 -2.68
C VAL A 80 -7.26 -18.40 -4.03
N GLY A 81 -5.93 -18.52 -4.11
CA GLY A 81 -5.23 -18.91 -5.34
C GLY A 81 -5.13 -17.81 -6.41
N LYS A 82 -5.77 -16.65 -6.21
CA LYS A 82 -5.62 -15.46 -7.08
C LYS A 82 -4.63 -14.46 -6.51
N VAL A 83 -4.60 -14.33 -5.19
CA VAL A 83 -3.64 -13.49 -4.47
C VAL A 83 -2.97 -14.29 -3.36
N LYS A 84 -1.77 -13.85 -2.95
CA LYS A 84 -1.07 -14.39 -1.79
C LYS A 84 -1.57 -13.69 -0.52
N LEU A 85 -2.58 -14.27 0.10
CA LEU A 85 -3.08 -13.83 1.40
C LEU A 85 -2.07 -14.19 2.49
N THR A 86 -1.81 -13.26 3.41
CA THR A 86 -0.99 -13.51 4.60
C THR A 86 -1.68 -12.98 5.84
N GLU A 87 -1.28 -13.45 7.01
CA GLU A 87 -1.57 -12.76 8.27
C GLU A 87 -1.00 -11.33 8.25
N PRO A 88 -1.49 -10.43 9.12
CA PRO A 88 -0.88 -9.13 9.35
C PRO A 88 0.62 -9.27 9.62
N LEU A 89 1.43 -8.49 8.89
CA LEU A 89 2.88 -8.51 9.03
C LEU A 89 3.33 -7.51 10.11
N GLY A 90 4.44 -7.85 10.78
CA GLY A 90 5.15 -6.88 11.61
C GLY A 90 5.65 -5.71 10.77
N TYR A 91 5.85 -4.54 11.41
CA TYR A 91 6.20 -3.31 10.68
C TYR A 91 7.44 -3.45 9.80
N LEU A 92 8.51 -4.07 10.30
CA LEU A 92 9.76 -4.24 9.54
C LEU A 92 9.59 -5.16 8.34
N ASP A 93 8.85 -6.27 8.49
CA ASP A 93 8.55 -7.17 7.38
C ASP A 93 7.68 -6.47 6.33
N PHE A 94 6.66 -5.74 6.77
CA PHE A 94 5.83 -4.97 5.86
C PHE A 94 6.64 -3.88 5.13
N LEU A 95 7.54 -3.18 5.83
CA LEU A 95 8.37 -2.14 5.24
C LEU A 95 9.32 -2.72 4.18
N GLN A 96 9.93 -3.88 4.47
CA GLN A 96 10.76 -4.59 3.51
C GLN A 96 9.94 -5.02 2.28
N LEU A 97 8.78 -5.64 2.52
CA LEU A 97 7.85 -6.06 1.47
C LEU A 97 7.42 -4.89 0.59
N LEU A 98 7.07 -3.75 1.19
CA LEU A 98 6.65 -2.55 0.47
C LEU A 98 7.81 -1.98 -0.37
N SER A 99 8.99 -1.81 0.22
CA SER A 99 10.15 -1.19 -0.47
C SER A 99 10.58 -1.93 -1.75
N ARG A 100 10.35 -3.25 -1.78
CA ARG A 100 10.68 -4.13 -2.91
C ARG A 100 9.49 -4.43 -3.82
N ALA A 101 8.30 -3.92 -3.50
CA ALA A 101 7.12 -4.06 -4.35
C ALA A 101 7.28 -3.28 -5.68
N ARG A 102 6.68 -3.80 -6.75
CA ARG A 102 6.58 -3.11 -8.04
C ARG A 102 5.72 -1.86 -7.91
N ARG A 103 4.54 -2.01 -7.29
CA ARG A 103 3.57 -0.95 -6.94
C ARG A 103 2.77 -1.39 -5.71
N VAL A 104 2.08 -0.44 -5.07
CA VAL A 104 1.16 -0.71 -3.96
C VAL A 104 -0.27 -0.29 -4.31
N LEU A 105 -1.24 -1.12 -3.94
CA LEU A 105 -2.68 -0.88 -4.01
C LEU A 105 -3.19 -0.66 -2.59
N THR A 106 -3.58 0.56 -2.22
CA THR A 106 -3.84 0.87 -0.80
C THR A 106 -5.00 1.84 -0.56
N ASP A 107 -5.75 1.64 0.51
CA ASP A 107 -6.65 2.66 1.07
C ASP A 107 -6.06 3.37 2.30
N SER A 108 -4.86 2.98 2.74
CA SER A 108 -4.21 3.51 3.93
C SER A 108 -3.52 4.83 3.66
N GLY A 109 -3.85 5.86 4.46
CA GLY A 109 -3.14 7.13 4.38
C GLY A 109 -1.66 6.99 4.76
N GLY A 110 -1.34 6.21 5.80
CA GLY A 110 0.05 5.96 6.18
C GLY A 110 0.85 5.35 5.04
N ILE A 111 0.32 4.28 4.42
CA ILE A 111 1.03 3.56 3.35
C ILE A 111 1.22 4.42 2.11
N GLN A 112 0.28 5.30 1.76
CA GLN A 112 0.48 6.25 0.66
C GLN A 112 1.75 7.11 0.85
N LYS A 113 1.94 7.62 2.07
CA LYS A 113 3.13 8.40 2.41
C LYS A 113 4.40 7.55 2.43
N GLU A 114 4.35 6.37 3.03
CA GLU A 114 5.50 5.47 3.11
C GLU A 114 5.94 4.99 1.72
N ALA A 115 4.99 4.62 0.86
CA ALA A 115 5.24 4.21 -0.51
C ALA A 115 5.92 5.32 -1.31
N TYR A 116 5.43 6.56 -1.16
CA TYR A 116 6.12 7.72 -1.73
C TYR A 116 7.55 7.78 -1.23
N ILE A 117 7.81 7.84 0.09
CA ILE A 117 9.18 7.95 0.62
C ILE A 117 10.11 6.80 0.15
N LEU A 118 9.56 5.60 -0.11
CA LEU A 118 10.29 4.44 -0.56
C LEU A 118 10.52 4.37 -2.08
N GLY A 119 9.95 5.31 -2.85
CA GLY A 119 10.01 5.28 -4.31
C GLY A 119 9.19 4.12 -4.89
N VAL A 120 8.04 3.83 -4.30
CA VAL A 120 7.10 2.79 -4.75
C VAL A 120 5.86 3.48 -5.32
N PRO A 121 5.50 3.26 -6.60
CA PRO A 121 4.29 3.82 -7.18
C PRO A 121 3.05 3.38 -6.40
N CYS A 122 2.18 4.33 -6.09
CA CYS A 122 1.00 4.11 -5.26
C CYS A 122 -0.28 4.23 -6.09
N ILE A 123 -1.21 3.30 -5.88
CA ILE A 123 -2.55 3.31 -6.45
C ILE A 123 -3.50 3.31 -5.29
N THR A 124 -4.14 4.45 -5.07
CA THR A 124 -5.02 4.66 -3.93
C THR A 124 -6.43 4.22 -4.24
N LEU A 125 -6.92 3.24 -3.50
CA LEU A 125 -8.26 2.65 -3.60
C LEU A 125 -9.33 3.51 -2.90
N ARG A 126 -9.29 4.83 -3.15
CA ARG A 126 -10.18 5.87 -2.60
C ARG A 126 -10.36 6.97 -3.63
N ASP A 127 -11.44 7.73 -3.50
CA ASP A 127 -11.71 8.90 -4.34
C ASP A 127 -10.97 10.17 -3.90
N ASN A 128 -10.46 10.18 -2.66
CA ASN A 128 -9.72 11.30 -2.07
C ASN A 128 -8.51 10.81 -1.29
N THR A 129 -7.58 11.74 -1.05
CA THR A 129 -6.39 11.52 -0.23
C THR A 129 -6.05 12.76 0.59
N GLU A 130 -5.45 12.54 1.74
CA GLU A 130 -4.81 13.56 2.57
C GLU A 130 -3.42 13.97 2.03
N TRP A 131 -2.87 13.22 1.06
CA TRP A 131 -1.53 13.42 0.48
C TRP A 131 -1.60 13.85 -0.98
N VAL A 132 -2.28 14.98 -1.23
CA VAL A 132 -2.51 15.54 -2.56
C VAL A 132 -1.20 15.71 -3.33
N GLU A 133 -0.14 16.09 -2.62
CA GLU A 133 1.19 16.31 -3.17
C GLU A 133 1.75 15.03 -3.82
N THR A 134 1.43 13.84 -3.30
CA THR A 134 1.89 12.58 -3.92
C THR A 134 1.25 12.32 -5.28
N VAL A 135 0.02 12.80 -5.47
CA VAL A 135 -0.73 12.72 -6.73
C VAL A 135 -0.20 13.78 -7.70
N GLU A 136 -0.02 15.01 -7.23
CA GLU A 136 0.52 16.12 -8.04
C GLU A 136 1.94 15.85 -8.53
N ASN A 137 2.75 15.14 -7.74
CA ASN A 137 4.09 14.71 -8.15
C ASN A 137 4.06 13.47 -9.07
N GLY A 138 2.89 12.91 -9.36
CA GLY A 138 2.72 11.79 -10.29
C GLY A 138 3.19 10.43 -9.74
N TRP A 139 3.31 10.27 -8.42
CA TRP A 139 3.71 9.01 -7.77
C TRP A 139 2.54 8.25 -7.12
N ASN A 140 1.36 8.88 -7.06
CA ASN A 140 0.14 8.29 -6.55
C ASN A 140 -1.02 8.54 -7.52
N MET A 141 -1.88 7.55 -7.73
CA MET A 141 -3.10 7.71 -8.52
C MET A 141 -4.31 7.28 -7.72
N LEU A 142 -5.30 8.17 -7.60
CA LEU A 142 -6.60 7.84 -7.00
C LEU A 142 -7.45 7.11 -8.03
N VAL A 143 -7.97 5.94 -7.67
CA VAL A 143 -8.77 5.10 -8.57
C VAL A 143 -10.15 4.75 -8.02
N GLY A 144 -10.45 5.14 -6.78
CA GLY A 144 -11.67 4.71 -6.10
C GLY A 144 -11.71 3.19 -5.98
N VAL A 145 -12.86 2.59 -6.26
CA VAL A 145 -13.10 1.14 -6.15
C VAL A 145 -13.62 0.51 -7.44
N ASP A 146 -13.61 1.28 -8.54
CA ASP A 146 -14.02 0.77 -9.84
C ASP A 146 -13.02 -0.25 -10.37
N LYS A 147 -13.51 -1.45 -10.65
CA LYS A 147 -12.72 -2.59 -11.11
C LYS A 147 -11.89 -2.25 -12.34
N ALA A 148 -12.51 -1.68 -13.38
CA ALA A 148 -11.85 -1.41 -14.66
C ALA A 148 -10.72 -0.39 -14.50
N ARG A 149 -10.96 0.65 -13.70
CA ARG A 149 -9.96 1.66 -13.38
C ARG A 149 -8.80 1.09 -12.56
N ILE A 150 -9.08 0.28 -11.54
CA ILE A 150 -8.02 -0.39 -10.75
C ILE A 150 -7.15 -1.25 -11.66
N VAL A 151 -7.76 -2.11 -12.49
CA VAL A 151 -7.03 -3.04 -13.37
C VAL A 151 -6.18 -2.27 -14.38
N LYS A 152 -6.77 -1.27 -15.04
CA LYS A 152 -6.07 -0.43 -16.01
C LYS A 152 -4.88 0.27 -15.37
N THR A 153 -5.10 0.99 -14.27
CA THR A 153 -4.04 1.75 -13.59
C THR A 153 -2.95 0.84 -13.05
N ALA A 154 -3.28 -0.31 -12.46
CA ALA A 154 -2.27 -1.24 -11.94
C ALA A 154 -1.36 -1.83 -13.03
N LYS A 155 -1.87 -1.97 -14.26
CA LYS A 155 -1.08 -2.40 -15.42
C LYS A 155 -0.26 -1.25 -16.02
N GLU A 156 -0.88 -0.10 -16.24
CA GLU A 156 -0.33 0.96 -17.09
C GLU A 156 0.38 2.10 -16.34
N PHE A 157 0.10 2.32 -15.06
CA PHE A 157 0.60 3.49 -14.34
C PHE A 157 2.10 3.46 -14.12
N GLU A 158 2.81 4.43 -14.68
CA GLU A 158 4.21 4.71 -14.36
C GLU A 158 4.32 6.09 -13.69
N PRO A 159 5.25 6.26 -12.73
CA PRO A 159 5.50 7.56 -12.14
C PRO A 159 5.84 8.64 -13.17
N GLY A 160 5.28 9.82 -12.99
CA GLY A 160 5.41 10.96 -13.92
C GLY A 160 6.78 11.66 -13.96
N GLY A 161 7.81 11.11 -13.32
CA GLY A 161 9.17 11.69 -13.30
C GLY A 161 9.93 11.45 -11.99
N GLU A 162 11.01 12.20 -11.79
CA GLU A 162 11.82 12.12 -10.57
C GLU A 162 11.00 12.48 -9.33
N GLN A 163 11.24 11.71 -8.26
CA GLN A 163 10.58 11.95 -6.99
C GLN A 163 11.11 13.20 -6.30
N ARG A 164 10.22 14.15 -6.01
CA ARG A 164 10.58 15.34 -5.22
C ARG A 164 10.56 15.04 -3.73
N ASN A 165 11.46 15.66 -2.97
CA ASN A 165 11.46 15.55 -1.51
C ASN A 165 10.40 16.45 -0.87
N ILE A 166 9.12 16.06 -0.95
CA ILE A 166 7.97 16.85 -0.47
C ILE A 166 7.70 16.71 1.03
N PHE A 167 8.17 15.64 1.67
CA PHE A 167 7.91 15.41 3.10
C PHE A 167 9.00 15.96 4.03
N GLY A 168 10.09 16.50 3.47
CA GLY A 168 11.17 17.17 4.18
C GLY A 168 11.96 16.27 5.15
N GLN A 169 13.20 16.67 5.45
CA GLN A 169 13.98 16.07 6.54
C GLN A 169 13.71 16.81 7.86
N GLY A 170 13.77 16.11 9.01
CA GLY A 170 13.88 16.77 10.32
C GLY A 170 12.59 17.27 11.00
N ALA A 171 11.42 16.69 10.76
CA ALA A 171 10.21 17.02 11.55
C ALA A 171 10.40 16.74 13.06
N CYS A 172 11.08 15.65 13.43
CA CYS A 172 11.39 15.34 14.83
C CYS A 172 12.34 16.37 15.47
N LYS A 173 13.35 16.88 14.74
CA LYS A 173 14.28 17.88 15.26
C LYS A 173 13.60 19.23 15.57
N ARG A 174 12.57 19.60 14.79
CA ARG A 174 11.81 20.84 15.00
C ARG A 174 10.87 20.76 16.21
N ILE A 175 10.26 19.61 16.46
CA ILE A 175 9.36 19.43 17.62
C ILE A 175 10.16 19.41 18.92
N SER A 176 11.30 18.74 18.98
CA SER A 176 12.17 18.78 20.18
C SER A 176 12.73 20.19 20.47
N ALA A 177 13.02 20.98 19.43
CA ALA A 177 13.46 22.37 19.60
C ALA A 177 12.34 23.31 20.06
N ALA A 178 11.08 23.01 19.75
CA ALA A 178 9.92 23.78 20.18
C ALA A 178 9.47 23.44 21.62
N ILE A 179 9.72 22.22 22.09
CA ILE A 179 9.38 21.78 23.45
C ILE A 179 10.51 22.08 24.46
N GLY A 180 11.75 22.26 24.00
CA GLY A 180 12.91 22.63 24.83
C GLY A 180 13.07 24.12 25.13
N ARG A 181 12.08 24.96 24.81
CA ARG A 181 12.00 26.37 25.19
C ARG A 181 10.74 26.62 26.01
N ASN A 182 10.76 26.18 27.27
CA ASN A 182 9.98 26.71 28.37
C ASN A 182 10.75 26.47 29.67
#